data_AF-A0A7V2MX18-F1
#
_entry.id   AF-A0A7V2MX18-F1
#
_cell.length_a   1.000
_cell.length_b   1.000
_cell.length_c   1.000
_cell.angle_alpha   90.00
_cell.angle_beta   90.00
_cell.angle_gamma   90.00
#
_symmetry.space_group_name_H-M   'P 1'
#
loop_
_entity.id
_entity.type
_entity.pdbx_description
1 polymer ?
#
loop_
_entity_poly.entity_id
_entity_poly.type
_entity_poly.pdbx_seq_one_letter_code
_entity_poly.pdbx_strand_id
1 'polypeptide(L)'
;MREHVEGLARDRHLRGLPARLGRDQGVVTGEALAARLEAQGFDFFAGVPCSLVEGLIAALERHPRLPYLAAVREDVAVGAAGGAWLGGRRPVVVMQNSGLGTSLNALASFSLLYGLPALLVVTWRGFGGRDAPEHLLTGAITPALLDLLGIPYRPLDPDTLDADLAWAAETMARRMRPVALLVRPGTVAPAGDGAAAPAPAAARPAGPPGGGADAAPPLRARIARATAIAAALDALGDALVVAANGFPSREACAYADRPENFYMLGSMGLASAIGLGLALARPARRVVVLDGDGNLLMNLGVVANVASLAPPNLLHVVFDNEVYGSTGNQRSAAAATRLDRIAAAAGYRTVAAVDDAAAVAAAVRTMLAADGPHFLLVKVTPEEAPVGRVPHAPEALRDRFRAAALAR
;
A
#
# COMPACT_ATOMS: atom_id res chain seq x y z
N MET A 1 10.36 -21.63 -25.85
CA MET A 1 9.94 -20.45 -25.06
C MET A 1 10.23 -19.13 -25.75
N ARG A 2 11.47 -18.84 -26.21
CA ARG A 2 11.76 -17.63 -27.01
C ARG A 2 10.84 -17.48 -28.24
N GLU A 3 10.72 -18.51 -29.07
CA GLU A 3 9.83 -18.47 -30.25
C GLU A 3 8.35 -18.22 -29.91
N HIS A 4 7.89 -18.73 -28.76
CA HIS A 4 6.52 -18.53 -28.27
C HIS A 4 6.30 -17.10 -27.76
N VAL A 5 7.27 -16.53 -27.04
CA VAL A 5 7.25 -15.13 -26.55
C VAL A 5 7.40 -14.14 -27.71
N GLU A 6 8.23 -14.45 -28.71
CA GLU A 6 8.38 -13.66 -29.93
C GLU A 6 7.09 -13.66 -30.77
N GLY A 7 6.32 -14.74 -30.76
CA GLY A 7 4.98 -14.80 -31.35
C GLY A 7 3.99 -13.83 -30.69
N LEU A 8 3.98 -13.76 -29.35
CA LEU A 8 3.11 -12.85 -28.59
C LEU A 8 3.50 -11.36 -28.76
N ALA A 9 4.80 -11.06 -28.93
CA ALA A 9 5.30 -9.70 -29.12
C ALA A 9 5.04 -9.13 -30.53
N ARG A 10 4.72 -9.99 -31.52
CA ARG A 10 4.48 -9.58 -32.92
C ARG A 10 3.09 -8.99 -33.15
N ASP A 11 2.16 -9.14 -32.21
CA ASP A 11 0.83 -8.52 -32.30
C ASP A 11 0.80 -7.11 -31.66
N ARG A 12 0.96 -6.12 -32.55
CA ARG A 12 0.45 -4.73 -32.50
C ARG A 12 0.97 -3.66 -31.52
N HIS A 13 1.79 -3.90 -30.50
CA HIS A 13 2.07 -2.83 -29.49
C HIS A 13 3.52 -2.36 -29.27
N LEU A 14 4.48 -2.73 -30.12
CA LEU A 14 5.89 -2.28 -29.99
C LEU A 14 6.35 -1.25 -31.05
N ARG A 15 5.44 -0.74 -31.90
CA ARG A 15 5.79 0.25 -32.93
C ARG A 15 6.07 1.62 -32.30
N GLY A 16 7.32 1.89 -31.95
CA GLY A 16 7.79 3.24 -31.59
C GLY A 16 8.83 3.30 -30.47
N LEU A 17 9.08 2.21 -29.74
CA LEU A 17 10.11 2.17 -28.70
C LEU A 17 11.42 1.64 -29.29
N PRO A 18 12.56 2.35 -29.17
CA PRO A 18 13.81 1.89 -29.73
C PRO A 18 14.21 0.52 -29.15
N ALA A 19 14.43 -0.46 -30.04
CA ALA A 19 14.74 -1.85 -29.70
C ALA A 19 16.14 -2.06 -29.09
N ARG A 20 16.98 -1.02 -29.07
CA ARG A 20 18.34 -1.05 -28.54
C ARG A 20 18.63 0.24 -27.80
N LEU A 21 19.18 0.11 -26.58
CA LEU A 21 20.06 1.11 -26.01
C LEU A 21 21.29 1.21 -26.93
N GLY A 22 21.61 2.39 -27.43
CA GLY A 22 22.90 2.62 -28.08
C GLY A 22 24.03 2.32 -27.10
N ARG A 23 25.21 1.92 -27.59
CA ARG A 23 26.40 1.67 -26.75
C ARG A 23 26.90 2.91 -25.98
N ASP A 24 26.31 4.08 -26.24
CA ASP A 24 26.73 5.40 -25.74
C ASP A 24 25.72 6.10 -24.81
N GLN A 25 24.64 5.46 -24.36
CA GLN A 25 23.71 6.15 -23.44
C GLN A 25 24.29 6.22 -22.02
N GLY A 26 24.16 7.40 -21.39
CA GLY A 26 24.67 7.66 -20.05
C GLY A 26 24.11 6.73 -18.97
N VAL A 27 24.70 6.74 -17.78
CA VAL A 27 24.22 6.02 -16.58
C VAL A 27 23.94 7.06 -15.50
N VAL A 28 22.81 6.95 -14.80
CA VAL A 28 22.51 7.80 -13.64
C VAL A 28 22.80 7.04 -12.33
N THR A 29 23.43 7.69 -11.35
CA THR A 29 23.59 7.07 -10.02
C THR A 29 22.25 7.05 -9.26
N GLY A 30 22.12 6.14 -8.29
CA GLY A 30 20.95 6.11 -7.42
C GLY A 30 20.70 7.41 -6.68
N GLU A 31 21.77 7.98 -6.11
CA GLU A 31 21.74 9.27 -5.41
C GLU A 31 21.31 10.42 -6.33
N ALA A 32 21.82 10.47 -7.58
CA ALA A 32 21.43 11.49 -8.53
C ALA A 32 19.95 11.35 -8.93
N LEU A 33 19.48 10.12 -9.17
CA LEU A 33 18.07 9.86 -9.48
C LEU A 33 17.15 10.25 -8.31
N ALA A 34 17.49 9.88 -7.08
CA ALA A 34 16.75 10.26 -5.88
C ALA A 34 16.66 11.80 -5.74
N ALA A 35 17.79 12.49 -5.89
CA ALA A 35 17.84 13.95 -5.81
C ALA A 35 17.00 14.64 -6.92
N ARG A 36 16.98 14.08 -8.14
CA ARG A 36 16.14 14.61 -9.23
C ARG A 36 14.65 14.35 -9.00
N LEU A 37 14.28 13.20 -8.43
CA LEU A 37 12.90 12.94 -8.02
C LEU A 37 12.44 13.94 -6.94
N GLU A 38 13.26 14.21 -5.93
CA GLU A 38 12.99 15.23 -4.91
C GLU A 38 12.87 16.63 -5.53
N ALA A 39 13.76 16.99 -6.46
CA ALA A 39 13.71 18.29 -7.16
C ALA A 39 12.43 18.47 -7.98
N GLN A 40 11.82 17.40 -8.48
CA GLN A 40 10.53 17.39 -9.17
C GLN A 40 9.33 17.37 -8.20
N GLY A 41 9.61 17.38 -6.89
CA GLY A 41 8.67 17.47 -5.79
C GLY A 41 8.03 16.13 -5.40
N PHE A 42 8.64 15.00 -5.76
CA PHE A 42 8.27 13.70 -5.19
C PHE A 42 8.85 13.56 -3.78
N ASP A 43 8.01 13.18 -2.81
CA ASP A 43 8.37 13.28 -1.39
C ASP A 43 7.92 12.08 -0.54
N PHE A 44 7.47 11.01 -1.17
CA PHE A 44 7.14 9.75 -0.51
C PHE A 44 7.48 8.58 -1.42
N PHE A 45 8.22 7.59 -0.91
CA PHE A 45 8.71 6.47 -1.72
C PHE A 45 8.28 5.17 -1.08
N ALA A 46 7.79 4.24 -1.88
CA ALA A 46 7.51 2.87 -1.45
C ALA A 46 7.93 1.90 -2.55
N GLY A 47 8.42 0.71 -2.19
CA GLY A 47 8.80 -0.24 -3.22
C GLY A 47 9.29 -1.57 -2.71
N VAL A 48 9.50 -2.49 -3.66
CA VAL A 48 10.07 -3.81 -3.42
C VAL A 48 11.47 -3.88 -4.06
N PRO A 49 12.45 -4.57 -3.45
CA PRO A 49 13.81 -4.66 -3.98
C PRO A 49 13.90 -5.13 -5.43
N CYS A 50 14.77 -4.50 -6.22
CA CYS A 50 15.15 -4.96 -7.56
C CYS A 50 16.58 -4.50 -7.89
N SER A 51 17.41 -5.42 -8.42
CA SER A 51 18.82 -5.11 -8.71
C SER A 51 19.03 -4.07 -9.82
N LEU A 52 18.02 -3.80 -10.66
CA LEU A 52 18.12 -2.74 -11.69
C LEU A 52 18.04 -1.32 -11.11
N VAL A 53 17.63 -1.18 -9.84
CA VAL A 53 17.48 0.11 -9.14
C VAL A 53 18.03 0.02 -7.71
N GLU A 54 18.94 -0.91 -7.45
CA GLU A 54 19.52 -1.10 -6.11
C GLU A 54 20.20 0.18 -5.60
N GLY A 55 20.87 0.93 -6.48
CA GLY A 55 21.49 2.21 -6.12
C GLY A 55 20.45 3.24 -5.67
N LEU A 56 19.30 3.30 -6.36
CA LEU A 56 18.20 4.21 -5.98
C LEU A 56 17.62 3.80 -4.63
N ILE A 57 17.36 2.51 -4.41
CA ILE A 57 16.83 2.01 -3.14
C ILE A 57 17.79 2.32 -2.00
N ALA A 58 19.08 2.04 -2.18
CA ALA A 58 20.09 2.31 -1.15
C ALA A 58 20.21 3.82 -0.85
N ALA A 59 20.06 4.69 -1.85
CA ALA A 59 20.02 6.13 -1.65
C ALA A 59 18.76 6.58 -0.88
N LEU A 60 17.60 5.99 -1.17
CA LEU A 60 16.34 6.29 -0.50
C LEU A 60 16.30 5.79 0.96
N GLU A 61 16.84 4.60 1.24
CA GLU A 61 16.94 4.05 2.60
C GLU A 61 17.82 4.89 3.52
N ARG A 62 18.85 5.52 2.97
CA ARG A 62 19.76 6.43 3.68
C ARG A 62 19.26 7.88 3.72
N HIS A 63 18.13 8.18 3.08
CA HIS A 63 17.67 9.56 2.94
C HIS A 63 17.20 10.14 4.29
N PRO A 64 17.75 11.26 4.77
CA PRO A 64 17.52 11.73 6.14
C PRO A 64 16.12 12.28 6.39
N ARG A 65 15.37 12.61 5.33
CA ARG A 65 14.09 13.34 5.43
C ARG A 65 12.91 12.71 4.69
N LEU A 66 13.18 11.91 3.66
CA LEU A 66 12.12 11.43 2.78
C LEU A 66 11.75 10.02 3.22
N PRO A 67 10.46 9.74 3.48
CA PRO A 67 10.05 8.41 3.86
C PRO A 67 10.25 7.45 2.70
N TYR A 68 10.99 6.37 2.95
CA TYR A 68 11.05 5.18 2.10
C TYR A 68 10.44 3.99 2.84
N LEU A 69 9.40 3.41 2.25
CA LEU A 69 8.74 2.21 2.72
C LEU A 69 9.23 1.01 1.89
N ALA A 70 10.10 0.19 2.49
CA ALA A 70 10.48 -1.11 1.95
C ALA A 70 9.28 -2.08 2.08
N ALA A 71 8.43 -2.12 1.05
CA ALA A 71 7.19 -2.86 1.05
C ALA A 71 7.45 -4.36 0.96
N VAL A 72 6.64 -5.16 1.65
CA VAL A 72 6.71 -6.63 1.55
C VAL A 72 6.22 -7.16 0.21
N ARG A 73 5.39 -6.39 -0.51
CA ARG A 73 4.78 -6.71 -1.81
C ARG A 73 4.50 -5.42 -2.59
N GLU A 74 4.45 -5.51 -3.91
CA GLU A 74 4.27 -4.33 -4.76
C GLU A 74 2.87 -3.71 -4.62
N ASP A 75 1.84 -4.52 -4.37
CA ASP A 75 0.49 -4.03 -4.12
C ASP A 75 0.37 -3.29 -2.77
N VAL A 76 1.15 -3.68 -1.75
CA VAL A 76 1.31 -2.89 -0.50
C VAL A 76 1.92 -1.53 -0.81
N ALA A 77 2.95 -1.46 -1.67
CA ALA A 77 3.56 -0.20 -2.06
C ALA A 77 2.56 0.72 -2.79
N VAL A 78 1.72 0.16 -3.67
CA VAL A 78 0.62 0.89 -4.33
C VAL A 78 -0.41 1.39 -3.32
N GLY A 79 -0.84 0.55 -2.36
CA GLY A 79 -1.77 0.94 -1.30
C GLY A 79 -1.22 2.08 -0.44
N ALA A 80 0.03 1.96 0.01
CA ALA A 80 0.71 2.99 0.79
C ALA A 80 0.91 4.29 0.01
N ALA A 81 1.25 4.23 -1.27
CA ALA A 81 1.32 5.41 -2.13
C ALA A 81 -0.03 6.14 -2.21
N GLY A 82 -1.14 5.41 -2.37
CA GLY A 82 -2.48 6.00 -2.36
C GLY A 82 -2.81 6.68 -1.03
N GLY A 83 -2.52 6.02 0.09
CA GLY A 83 -2.67 6.60 1.43
C GLY A 83 -1.82 7.86 1.65
N ALA A 84 -0.56 7.83 1.20
CA ALA A 84 0.32 8.98 1.30
C ALA A 84 -0.17 10.17 0.45
N TRP A 85 -0.69 9.91 -0.75
CA TRP A 85 -1.27 10.96 -1.59
C TRP A 85 -2.53 11.59 -0.98
N LEU A 86 -3.41 10.77 -0.39
CA LEU A 86 -4.56 11.25 0.38
C LEU A 86 -4.11 12.13 1.56
N GLY A 87 -2.94 11.83 2.14
CA GLY A 87 -2.26 12.63 3.16
C GLY A 87 -1.45 13.82 2.62
N GLY A 88 -1.52 14.14 1.33
CA GLY A 88 -0.89 15.32 0.74
C GLY A 88 0.50 15.12 0.13
N ARG A 89 1.02 13.90 0.13
CA ARG A 89 2.32 13.57 -0.47
C ARG A 89 2.23 13.38 -1.98
N ARG A 90 3.38 13.35 -2.64
CA ARG A 90 3.55 13.02 -4.06
C ARG A 90 4.34 11.72 -4.17
N PRO A 91 3.65 10.58 -4.27
CA PRO A 91 4.28 9.28 -4.08
C PRO A 91 4.97 8.75 -5.34
N VAL A 92 6.03 7.98 -5.12
CA VAL A 92 6.73 7.13 -6.09
C VAL A 92 6.63 5.69 -5.63
N VAL A 93 6.23 4.80 -6.55
CA VAL A 93 6.25 3.35 -6.34
C VAL A 93 7.37 2.75 -7.18
N VAL A 94 8.35 2.15 -6.52
CA VAL A 94 9.46 1.43 -7.18
C VAL A 94 9.12 -0.06 -7.21
N MET A 95 9.05 -0.64 -8.40
CA MET A 95 8.72 -2.05 -8.57
C MET A 95 9.38 -2.66 -9.80
N GLN A 96 9.52 -3.98 -9.80
CA GLN A 96 9.79 -4.72 -11.02
C GLN A 96 8.52 -4.86 -11.87
N ASN A 97 8.66 -5.01 -13.18
CA ASN A 97 7.53 -5.29 -14.07
C ASN A 97 6.76 -6.60 -13.76
N SER A 98 7.35 -7.58 -13.09
CA SER A 98 6.59 -8.71 -12.52
C SER A 98 5.65 -8.25 -11.41
N GLY A 99 6.13 -7.32 -10.57
CA GLY A 99 5.35 -6.66 -9.53
C GLY A 99 4.23 -5.78 -10.08
N LEU A 100 4.41 -5.18 -11.26
CA LEU A 100 3.33 -4.54 -12.01
C LEU A 100 2.21 -5.54 -12.32
N GLY A 101 2.56 -6.77 -12.72
CA GLY A 101 1.61 -7.88 -12.91
C GLY A 101 0.87 -8.27 -11.63
N THR A 102 1.59 -8.43 -10.51
CA THR A 102 0.98 -8.68 -9.19
C THR A 102 0.03 -7.55 -8.76
N SER A 103 0.37 -6.30 -9.12
CA SER A 103 -0.34 -5.09 -8.70
C SER A 103 -1.50 -4.71 -9.60
N LEU A 104 -1.84 -5.48 -10.65
CA LEU A 104 -2.90 -5.14 -11.60
C LEU A 104 -4.23 -4.83 -10.90
N ASN A 105 -4.63 -5.64 -9.92
CA ASN A 105 -5.87 -5.42 -9.17
C ASN A 105 -5.80 -4.14 -8.33
N ALA A 106 -4.67 -3.86 -7.67
CA ALA A 106 -4.45 -2.65 -6.87
C ALA A 106 -4.43 -1.37 -7.73
N LEU A 107 -3.87 -1.46 -8.93
CA LEU A 107 -3.86 -0.36 -9.89
C LEU A 107 -5.27 -0.13 -10.44
N ALA A 108 -5.96 -1.17 -10.91
CA ALA A 108 -7.28 -1.04 -11.53
C ALA A 108 -8.39 -0.68 -10.55
N SER A 109 -8.50 -1.42 -9.44
CA SER A 109 -9.64 -1.31 -8.51
C SER A 109 -9.39 -0.38 -7.31
N PHE A 110 -8.25 0.31 -7.29
CA PHE A 110 -7.95 1.36 -6.31
C PHE A 110 -7.31 2.59 -6.97
N SER A 111 -6.08 2.51 -7.48
CA SER A 111 -5.41 3.73 -7.97
C SER A 111 -6.15 4.40 -9.14
N LEU A 112 -6.55 3.62 -10.15
CA LEU A 112 -7.27 4.09 -11.32
C LEU A 112 -8.74 4.39 -11.01
N LEU A 113 -9.40 3.53 -10.21
CA LEU A 113 -10.79 3.70 -9.80
C LEU A 113 -11.03 5.05 -9.11
N TYR A 114 -10.13 5.45 -8.21
CA TYR A 114 -10.27 6.70 -7.46
C TYR A 114 -9.58 7.88 -8.13
N GLY A 115 -8.77 7.65 -9.17
CA GLY A 115 -7.88 8.67 -9.72
C GLY A 115 -6.84 9.14 -8.70
N LEU A 116 -6.07 8.21 -8.14
CA LEU A 116 -4.96 8.45 -7.23
C LEU A 116 -3.65 8.47 -8.03
N PRO A 117 -2.99 9.63 -8.13
CA PRO A 117 -1.73 9.73 -8.85
C PRO A 117 -0.54 9.16 -8.06
N ALA A 118 0.32 8.44 -8.78
CA ALA A 118 1.63 8.00 -8.30
C ALA A 118 2.58 7.85 -9.49
N LEU A 119 3.87 8.14 -9.30
CA LEU A 119 4.89 7.78 -10.29
C LEU A 119 5.30 6.32 -10.07
N LEU A 120 5.09 5.47 -11.06
CA LEU A 120 5.56 4.09 -11.06
C LEU A 120 6.95 4.05 -11.71
N VAL A 121 8.00 3.82 -10.93
CA VAL A 121 9.34 3.51 -11.46
C VAL A 121 9.40 1.99 -11.62
N VAL A 122 9.17 1.53 -12.85
CA VAL A 122 9.03 0.10 -13.17
C VAL A 122 10.30 -0.39 -13.84
N THR A 123 11.04 -1.27 -13.18
CA THR A 123 12.20 -1.89 -13.80
C THR A 123 11.79 -2.90 -14.86
N TRP A 124 12.41 -2.81 -16.03
CA TRP A 124 12.02 -3.55 -17.21
C TRP A 124 12.91 -4.79 -17.40
N ARG A 125 12.72 -5.79 -16.53
CA ARG A 125 13.33 -7.11 -16.73
C ARG A 125 12.81 -7.77 -18.00
N GLY A 126 13.66 -8.54 -18.67
CA GLY A 126 13.32 -9.16 -19.96
C GLY A 126 13.38 -8.21 -21.16
N PHE A 127 13.80 -6.96 -20.97
CA PHE A 127 13.91 -5.98 -22.05
C PHE A 127 14.77 -6.49 -23.22
N GLY A 128 14.26 -6.37 -24.44
CA GLY A 128 14.93 -6.84 -25.65
C GLY A 128 15.16 -8.36 -25.70
N GLY A 129 14.43 -9.15 -24.93
CA GLY A 129 14.55 -10.62 -24.91
C GLY A 129 15.84 -11.13 -24.25
N ARG A 130 16.47 -10.31 -23.40
CA ARG A 130 17.75 -10.61 -22.73
C ARG A 130 17.61 -10.49 -21.22
N ASP A 131 17.35 -11.60 -20.55
CA ASP A 131 17.30 -11.72 -19.09
C ASP A 131 17.14 -13.21 -18.73
N ALA A 132 16.95 -13.52 -17.45
CA ALA A 132 16.54 -14.84 -16.98
C ALA A 132 15.18 -15.27 -17.60
N PRO A 133 14.95 -16.57 -17.83
CA PRO A 133 13.77 -17.08 -18.53
C PRO A 133 12.43 -16.60 -17.98
N GLU A 134 12.31 -16.49 -16.65
CA GLU A 134 11.13 -16.02 -15.91
C GLU A 134 10.77 -14.55 -16.18
N HIS A 135 11.72 -13.76 -16.66
CA HIS A 135 11.53 -12.34 -16.97
C HIS A 135 11.12 -12.08 -18.42
N LEU A 136 11.35 -13.02 -19.34
CA LEU A 136 11.24 -12.77 -20.78
C LEU A 136 9.80 -12.44 -21.22
N LEU A 137 8.83 -13.23 -20.77
CA LEU A 137 7.42 -12.99 -21.11
C LEU A 137 6.93 -11.67 -20.52
N THR A 138 7.17 -11.48 -19.22
CA THR A 138 6.79 -10.25 -18.50
C THR A 138 7.40 -9.02 -19.16
N GLY A 139 8.68 -9.07 -19.53
CA GLY A 139 9.36 -8.03 -20.29
C GLY A 139 8.69 -7.71 -21.61
N ALA A 140 8.34 -8.73 -22.40
CA ALA A 140 7.67 -8.54 -23.69
C ALA A 140 6.29 -7.88 -23.56
N ILE A 141 5.49 -8.27 -22.55
CA ILE A 141 4.11 -7.81 -22.39
C ILE A 141 3.99 -6.50 -21.59
N THR A 142 5.04 -6.03 -20.92
CA THR A 142 5.00 -4.85 -20.02
C THR A 142 4.36 -3.61 -20.67
N PRO A 143 4.75 -3.19 -21.89
CA PRO A 143 4.14 -2.03 -22.54
C PRO A 143 2.65 -2.24 -22.82
N ALA A 144 2.26 -3.43 -23.30
CA ALA A 144 0.87 -3.76 -23.59
C ALA A 144 0.00 -3.80 -22.32
N LEU A 145 0.55 -4.22 -21.18
CA LEU A 145 -0.14 -4.15 -19.89
C LEU A 145 -0.42 -2.70 -19.47
N LEU A 146 0.55 -1.80 -19.66
CA LEU A 146 0.39 -0.38 -19.35
C LEU A 146 -0.62 0.29 -20.30
N ASP A 147 -0.57 -0.05 -21.59
CA ASP A 147 -1.55 0.39 -22.58
C ASP A 147 -2.97 -0.08 -22.21
N LEU A 148 -3.12 -1.34 -21.83
CA LEU A 148 -4.41 -1.93 -21.42
C LEU A 148 -4.99 -1.24 -20.19
N LEU A 149 -4.15 -0.91 -19.21
CA LEU A 149 -4.55 -0.14 -18.03
C LEU A 149 -4.75 1.36 -18.32
N GLY A 150 -4.36 1.82 -19.51
CA GLY A 150 -4.34 3.24 -19.87
C GLY A 150 -3.40 4.07 -18.99
N ILE A 151 -2.32 3.47 -18.48
CA ILE A 151 -1.28 4.15 -17.69
C ILE A 151 -0.25 4.72 -18.68
N PRO A 152 -0.09 6.04 -18.78
CA PRO A 152 0.92 6.64 -19.66
C PRO A 152 2.31 6.22 -19.20
N TYR A 153 3.20 5.94 -20.14
CA TYR A 153 4.57 5.58 -19.80
C TYR A 153 5.60 6.10 -20.81
N ARG A 154 6.84 6.23 -20.33
CA ARG A 154 8.04 6.44 -21.16
C ARG A 154 9.20 5.61 -20.61
N PRO A 155 10.15 5.17 -21.45
CA PRO A 155 11.44 4.73 -20.96
C PRO A 155 12.14 5.89 -20.22
N LEU A 156 12.81 5.58 -19.11
CA LEU A 156 13.71 6.53 -18.46
C LEU A 156 15.03 6.57 -19.25
N ASP A 157 15.42 7.74 -19.74
CA ASP A 157 16.68 7.94 -20.44
C ASP A 157 17.60 8.88 -19.64
N PRO A 158 18.85 8.47 -19.33
CA PRO A 158 19.77 9.32 -18.56
C PRO A 158 20.10 10.65 -19.26
N ASP A 159 20.07 10.70 -20.59
CA ASP A 159 20.34 11.92 -21.36
C ASP A 159 19.15 12.90 -21.31
N THR A 160 17.93 12.41 -21.05
CA THR A 160 16.70 13.22 -20.94
C THR A 160 16.06 13.16 -19.56
N LEU A 161 16.82 12.78 -18.53
CA LEU A 161 16.32 12.48 -17.19
C LEU A 161 15.38 13.57 -16.64
N ASP A 162 15.83 14.82 -16.64
CA ASP A 162 15.06 15.93 -16.09
C ASP A 162 13.76 16.17 -16.89
N ALA A 163 13.79 15.97 -18.20
CA ALA A 163 12.62 16.11 -19.07
C ALA A 163 11.62 14.96 -18.88
N ASP A 164 12.10 13.73 -18.69
CA ASP A 164 11.24 12.56 -18.45
C ASP A 164 10.55 12.65 -17.08
N LEU A 165 11.28 13.09 -16.05
CA LEU A 165 10.71 13.29 -14.72
C LEU A 165 9.71 14.46 -14.70
N ALA A 166 10.01 15.58 -15.39
CA ALA A 166 9.08 16.69 -15.54
C ALA A 166 7.81 16.26 -16.28
N TRP A 167 7.94 15.51 -17.38
CA TRP A 167 6.81 14.93 -18.11
C TRP A 167 5.95 14.04 -17.20
N ALA A 168 6.59 13.21 -16.39
CA ALA A 168 5.89 12.31 -15.49
C ALA A 168 5.12 13.10 -14.42
N ALA A 169 5.76 14.08 -13.77
CA ALA A 169 5.14 14.97 -12.79
C ALA A 169 3.94 15.73 -13.37
N GLU A 170 4.11 16.36 -14.54
CA GLU A 170 3.06 17.13 -15.20
C GLU A 170 1.89 16.25 -15.65
N THR A 171 2.19 15.08 -16.25
CA THR A 171 1.17 14.15 -16.71
C THR A 171 0.39 13.56 -15.55
N MET A 172 1.07 13.24 -14.46
CA MET A 172 0.46 12.73 -13.23
C MET A 172 -0.49 13.77 -12.62
N ALA A 173 -0.05 15.02 -12.51
CA ALA A 173 -0.89 16.11 -11.98
C ALA A 173 -2.09 16.41 -12.88
N ARG A 174 -1.90 16.44 -14.21
CA ARG A 174 -2.97 16.72 -15.18
C ARG A 174 -4.00 15.60 -15.28
N ARG A 175 -3.56 14.34 -15.24
CA ARG A 175 -4.45 13.18 -15.47
C ARG A 175 -5.03 12.59 -14.20
N MET A 176 -4.53 12.95 -13.02
CA MET A 176 -4.97 12.39 -11.74
C MET A 176 -4.95 10.86 -11.73
N ARG A 177 -3.89 10.27 -12.30
CA ARG A 177 -3.73 8.82 -12.46
C ARG A 177 -2.25 8.44 -12.33
N PRO A 178 -1.94 7.15 -12.10
CA PRO A 178 -0.57 6.68 -12.16
C PRO A 178 0.07 6.95 -13.54
N VAL A 179 1.37 7.24 -13.53
CA VAL A 179 2.23 7.38 -14.72
C VAL A 179 3.46 6.53 -14.49
N ALA A 180 3.96 5.85 -15.52
CA ALA A 180 5.11 4.96 -15.38
C ALA A 180 6.37 5.47 -16.11
N LEU A 181 7.52 5.25 -15.49
CA LEU A 181 8.83 5.34 -16.13
C LEU A 181 9.45 3.95 -16.15
N LEU A 182 9.74 3.45 -17.35
CA LEU A 182 10.33 2.12 -17.56
C LEU A 182 11.85 2.21 -17.47
N VAL A 183 12.46 1.56 -16.47
CA VAL A 183 13.90 1.56 -16.26
C VAL A 183 14.51 0.35 -16.96
N ARG A 184 15.30 0.58 -18.02
CA ARG A 184 16.00 -0.47 -18.75
C ARG A 184 17.23 -0.95 -17.97
N PRO A 185 17.70 -2.19 -18.18
CA PRO A 185 18.98 -2.62 -17.61
C PRO A 185 20.11 -1.67 -18.01
N GLY A 186 20.92 -1.25 -17.02
CA GLY A 186 22.04 -0.33 -17.22
C GLY A 186 21.67 1.16 -17.16
N THR A 187 20.40 1.53 -17.01
CA THR A 187 19.99 2.94 -16.85
C THR A 187 20.47 3.53 -15.52
N VAL A 188 20.35 2.78 -14.43
CA VAL A 188 20.77 3.19 -13.08
C VAL A 188 22.03 2.42 -12.69
N ALA A 189 23.02 3.12 -12.16
CA ALA A 189 24.25 2.51 -11.68
C ALA A 189 23.97 1.53 -10.51
N PRO A 190 24.70 0.42 -10.41
CA PRO A 190 24.73 -0.41 -9.21
C PRO A 190 25.05 0.42 -7.96
N ALA A 191 24.67 -0.10 -6.79
CA ALA A 191 25.15 0.48 -5.54
C ALA A 191 26.68 0.27 -5.49
N GLY A 192 27.46 1.33 -5.28
CA GLY A 192 28.92 1.18 -5.18
C GLY A 192 29.34 0.33 -3.99
N ASP A 193 30.53 -0.28 -4.05
CA ASP A 193 31.09 -1.16 -2.99
C ASP A 193 31.18 -0.52 -1.59
N GLY A 194 31.00 0.80 -1.50
CA GLY A 194 30.92 1.57 -0.25
C GLY A 194 29.50 1.76 0.32
N ALA A 195 28.47 1.19 -0.30
CA ALA A 195 27.12 1.15 0.27
C ALA A 195 27.15 0.19 1.47
N ALA A 196 27.44 0.73 2.66
CA ALA A 196 27.36 -0.01 3.89
C ALA A 196 25.99 -0.71 3.99
N ALA A 197 26.00 -1.99 4.38
CA ALA A 197 24.77 -2.71 4.68
C ALA A 197 23.89 -1.84 5.61
N PRO A 198 22.57 -1.79 5.41
CA PRO A 198 21.69 -1.00 6.25
C PRO A 198 22.00 -1.31 7.72
N ALA A 199 22.10 -0.26 8.53
CA ALA A 199 22.35 -0.42 9.96
C ALA A 199 21.32 -1.43 10.51
N PRO A 200 21.75 -2.39 11.36
CA PRO A 200 20.83 -3.36 11.93
C PRO A 200 19.66 -2.60 12.55
N ALA A 201 18.44 -3.04 12.25
CA ALA A 201 17.23 -2.43 12.78
C ALA A 201 17.41 -2.22 14.29
N ALA A 202 17.10 -1.02 14.77
CA ALA A 202 17.24 -0.69 16.20
C ALA A 202 16.62 -1.81 17.03
N ALA A 203 17.36 -2.28 18.05
CA ALA A 203 16.89 -3.33 18.93
C ALA A 203 15.48 -3.00 19.39
N ARG A 204 14.53 -3.87 19.03
CA ARG A 204 13.12 -3.66 19.37
C ARG A 204 13.04 -3.47 20.88
N PRO A 205 12.34 -2.42 21.38
CA PRO A 205 12.02 -2.42 22.80
C PRO A 205 11.32 -3.74 23.07
N ALA A 206 11.83 -4.48 24.07
CA ALA A 206 11.20 -5.72 24.49
C ALA A 206 9.73 -5.38 24.73
N GLY A 207 8.83 -6.00 23.95
CA GLY A 207 7.43 -6.00 24.31
C GLY A 207 7.31 -6.48 25.76
N PRO A 208 6.23 -6.12 26.48
CA PRO A 208 6.00 -6.69 27.80
C PRO A 208 6.23 -8.21 27.71
N PRO A 209 6.96 -8.81 28.67
CA PRO A 209 7.24 -10.25 28.64
C PRO A 209 5.92 -10.93 28.36
N GLY A 210 5.87 -11.76 27.32
CA GLY A 210 4.65 -12.42 26.88
C GLY A 210 4.04 -13.10 28.09
N GLY A 211 3.04 -12.46 28.70
CA GLY A 211 2.17 -13.11 29.67
C GLY A 211 1.67 -14.33 28.93
N GLY A 212 1.95 -15.52 29.46
CA GLY A 212 1.87 -16.77 28.72
C GLY A 212 0.64 -16.81 27.82
N ALA A 213 0.81 -17.34 26.61
CA ALA A 213 -0.24 -17.47 25.59
C ALA A 213 -1.50 -18.26 26.03
N ASP A 214 -1.60 -18.61 27.32
CA ASP A 214 -2.52 -19.55 27.96
C ASP A 214 -3.52 -18.94 28.95
N ALA A 215 -3.65 -17.61 29.09
CA ALA A 215 -4.58 -17.03 30.08
C ALA A 215 -5.65 -16.08 29.53
N ALA A 216 -5.63 -15.71 28.24
CA ALA A 216 -6.71 -14.88 27.68
C ALA A 216 -7.97 -15.74 27.50
N PRO A 217 -9.14 -15.34 28.03
CA PRO A 217 -10.37 -16.10 27.85
C PRO A 217 -10.69 -16.28 26.36
N PRO A 218 -11.38 -17.38 25.97
CA PRO A 218 -11.76 -17.59 24.59
C PRO A 218 -12.68 -16.45 24.12
N LEU A 219 -12.32 -15.81 23.02
CA LEU A 219 -13.17 -14.82 22.36
C LEU A 219 -14.44 -15.50 21.86
N ARG A 220 -15.61 -14.89 22.10
CA ARG A 220 -16.88 -15.40 21.60
C ARG A 220 -17.53 -14.35 20.72
N ALA A 221 -17.95 -14.73 19.52
CA ALA A 221 -18.73 -13.83 18.68
C ALA A 221 -20.10 -13.54 19.34
N ARG A 222 -20.24 -12.38 19.99
CA ARG A 222 -21.46 -11.97 20.72
C ARG A 222 -22.19 -10.79 20.10
N ILE A 223 -21.48 -9.99 19.30
CA ILE A 223 -22.01 -8.77 18.69
C ILE A 223 -21.86 -8.82 17.17
N ALA A 224 -22.80 -8.21 16.44
CA ALA A 224 -22.67 -8.01 15.01
C ALA A 224 -21.52 -7.05 14.68
N ARG A 225 -20.94 -7.20 13.48
CA ARG A 225 -19.88 -6.31 12.98
C ARG A 225 -20.34 -4.85 12.94
N ALA A 226 -21.56 -4.59 12.50
CA ALA A 226 -22.13 -3.25 12.48
C ALA A 226 -22.17 -2.61 13.88
N THR A 227 -22.50 -3.38 14.92
CA THR A 227 -22.47 -2.90 16.32
C THR A 227 -21.05 -2.57 16.78
N ALA A 228 -20.08 -3.40 16.41
CA ALA A 228 -18.68 -3.14 16.71
C ALA A 228 -18.13 -1.91 15.97
N ILE A 229 -18.49 -1.74 14.70
CA ILE A 229 -18.14 -0.56 13.89
C ILE A 229 -18.73 0.71 14.51
N ALA A 230 -20.02 0.68 14.87
CA ALA A 230 -20.67 1.80 15.55
C ALA A 230 -19.92 2.21 16.83
N ALA A 231 -19.63 1.24 17.71
CA ALA A 231 -18.89 1.48 18.94
C ALA A 231 -17.48 2.03 18.72
N ALA A 232 -16.79 1.57 17.66
CA ALA A 232 -15.50 2.12 17.27
C ALA A 232 -15.62 3.57 16.78
N LEU A 233 -16.56 3.84 15.86
CA LEU A 233 -16.80 5.15 15.25
C LEU A 233 -17.15 6.23 16.29
N ASP A 234 -17.98 5.90 17.28
CA ASP A 234 -18.34 6.79 18.40
C ASP A 234 -17.13 7.20 19.25
N ALA A 235 -16.07 6.38 19.25
CA ALA A 235 -14.86 6.59 20.04
C ALA A 235 -13.72 7.29 19.28
N LEU A 236 -13.86 7.56 17.98
CA LEU A 236 -12.75 8.00 17.12
C LEU A 236 -12.30 9.46 17.29
N GLY A 237 -13.18 10.35 17.77
CA GLY A 237 -12.95 11.79 17.69
C GLY A 237 -12.77 12.24 16.22
N ASP A 238 -11.66 12.92 15.93
CA ASP A 238 -11.29 13.50 14.63
C ASP A 238 -10.28 12.65 13.83
N ALA A 239 -10.09 11.39 14.22
CA ALA A 239 -9.17 10.48 13.54
C ALA A 239 -9.60 10.26 12.08
N LEU A 240 -8.59 10.11 11.22
CA LEU A 240 -8.78 9.73 9.82
C LEU A 240 -9.02 8.22 9.74
N VAL A 241 -10.06 7.81 9.03
CA VAL A 241 -10.47 6.40 8.95
C VAL A 241 -10.28 5.87 7.54
N VAL A 242 -9.65 4.69 7.42
CA VAL A 242 -9.67 3.88 6.22
C VAL A 242 -10.52 2.65 6.50
N ALA A 243 -11.71 2.59 5.89
CA ALA A 243 -12.60 1.44 6.02
C ALA A 243 -12.42 0.48 4.84
N ALA A 244 -12.25 -0.81 5.13
CA ALA A 244 -12.05 -1.84 4.12
C ALA A 244 -13.30 -2.03 3.25
N ASN A 245 -13.10 -2.61 2.06
CA ASN A 245 -14.16 -2.88 1.10
C ASN A 245 -15.14 -3.95 1.59
N GLY A 246 -16.31 -3.98 0.95
CA GLY A 246 -17.41 -4.84 1.38
C GLY A 246 -18.19 -4.22 2.54
N PHE A 247 -18.62 -5.04 3.49
CA PHE A 247 -19.46 -4.59 4.61
C PHE A 247 -18.80 -3.61 5.58
N PRO A 248 -17.49 -3.66 5.91
CA PRO A 248 -16.89 -2.64 6.79
C PRO A 248 -17.14 -1.21 6.32
N SER A 249 -16.91 -0.92 5.04
CA SER A 249 -17.24 0.40 4.45
C SER A 249 -18.74 0.71 4.43
N ARG A 250 -19.59 -0.27 4.09
CA ARG A 250 -21.04 -0.06 3.99
C ARG A 250 -21.68 0.23 5.34
N GLU A 251 -21.32 -0.56 6.35
CA GLU A 251 -21.83 -0.42 7.71
C GLU A 251 -21.32 0.88 8.35
N ALA A 252 -20.03 1.22 8.15
CA ALA A 252 -19.49 2.49 8.61
C ALA A 252 -20.15 3.71 7.93
N CYS A 253 -20.40 3.63 6.62
CA CYS A 253 -21.08 4.70 5.87
C CYS A 253 -22.55 4.85 6.28
N ALA A 254 -23.27 3.74 6.50
CA ALA A 254 -24.67 3.76 6.91
C ALA A 254 -24.83 4.27 8.35
N TYR A 255 -23.88 3.99 9.22
CA TYR A 255 -23.91 4.42 10.61
C TYR A 255 -23.54 5.91 10.78
N ALA A 256 -22.37 6.32 10.27
CA ALA A 256 -21.88 7.68 10.43
C ALA A 256 -20.94 8.08 9.27
N ASP A 257 -21.53 8.57 8.18
CA ASP A 257 -20.77 9.18 7.09
C ASP A 257 -20.08 10.48 7.54
N ARG A 258 -18.77 10.58 7.33
CA ARG A 258 -17.97 11.78 7.66
C ARG A 258 -16.86 12.03 6.65
N PRO A 259 -16.45 13.28 6.39
CA PRO A 259 -15.34 13.57 5.48
C PRO A 259 -14.04 12.83 5.83
N GLU A 260 -13.78 12.59 7.11
CA GLU A 260 -12.63 11.85 7.63
C GLU A 260 -12.72 10.33 7.42
N ASN A 261 -13.76 9.80 6.78
CA ASN A 261 -13.86 8.38 6.42
C ASN A 261 -13.57 8.18 4.94
N PHE A 262 -12.49 7.46 4.64
CA PHE A 262 -12.20 6.92 3.32
C PHE A 262 -12.76 5.51 3.23
N TYR A 263 -13.77 5.33 2.39
CA TYR A 263 -14.35 4.02 2.10
C TYR A 263 -13.65 3.39 0.91
N MET A 264 -12.89 2.33 1.15
CA MET A 264 -12.26 1.54 0.09
C MET A 264 -13.33 0.68 -0.60
N LEU A 265 -13.56 0.82 -1.90
CA LEU A 265 -14.65 0.18 -2.64
C LEU A 265 -14.20 -1.13 -3.29
N GLY A 266 -12.92 -1.19 -3.70
CA GLY A 266 -12.27 -2.33 -4.34
C GLY A 266 -11.00 -2.76 -3.63
N SER A 267 -10.11 -3.50 -4.31
CA SER A 267 -8.78 -3.86 -3.82
C SER A 267 -8.73 -4.48 -2.41
N MET A 268 -9.43 -5.61 -2.24
CA MET A 268 -9.36 -6.38 -1.00
C MET A 268 -7.91 -6.67 -0.61
N GLY A 269 -7.57 -6.38 0.66
CA GLY A 269 -6.23 -6.48 1.22
C GLY A 269 -5.44 -5.17 1.31
N LEU A 270 -5.96 -4.03 0.83
CA LEU A 270 -5.19 -2.78 0.84
C LEU A 270 -5.50 -1.80 1.97
N ALA A 271 -6.57 -1.99 2.76
CA ALA A 271 -6.99 -1.01 3.76
C ALA A 271 -5.86 -0.65 4.75
N SER A 272 -5.14 -1.66 5.24
CA SER A 272 -3.99 -1.52 6.12
C SER A 272 -2.78 -0.86 5.45
N ALA A 273 -2.51 -1.14 4.18
CA ALA A 273 -1.45 -0.49 3.42
C ALA A 273 -1.75 0.99 3.18
N ILE A 274 -3.00 1.33 2.84
CA ILE A 274 -3.48 2.71 2.69
C ILE A 274 -3.36 3.44 4.04
N GLY A 275 -3.81 2.83 5.13
CA GLY A 275 -3.68 3.37 6.48
C GLY A 275 -2.23 3.64 6.88
N LEU A 276 -1.31 2.71 6.58
CA LEU A 276 0.12 2.88 6.85
C LEU A 276 0.70 4.07 6.07
N GLY A 277 0.43 4.17 4.76
CA GLY A 277 0.89 5.30 3.94
C GLY A 277 0.35 6.64 4.44
N LEU A 278 -0.92 6.68 4.84
CA LEU A 278 -1.54 7.87 5.40
C LEU A 278 -0.93 8.27 6.76
N ALA A 279 -0.69 7.30 7.64
CA ALA A 279 -0.09 7.54 8.96
C ALA A 279 1.31 8.14 8.85
N LEU A 280 2.12 7.63 7.91
CA LEU A 280 3.45 8.17 7.62
C LEU A 280 3.40 9.56 6.97
N ALA A 281 2.38 9.82 6.14
CA ALA A 281 2.20 11.14 5.51
C ALA A 281 1.71 12.21 6.49
N ARG A 282 0.92 11.84 7.50
CA ARG A 282 0.31 12.74 8.49
C ARG A 282 0.62 12.29 9.93
N PRO A 283 1.88 12.36 10.38
CA PRO A 283 2.29 11.85 11.71
C PRO A 283 1.58 12.53 12.89
N ALA A 284 1.07 13.75 12.69
CA ALA A 284 0.33 14.52 13.70
C ALA A 284 -1.18 14.18 13.77
N ARG A 285 -1.72 13.41 12.82
CA ARG A 285 -3.14 13.02 12.79
C ARG A 285 -3.25 11.54 13.15
N ARG A 286 -4.20 11.20 14.02
CA ARG A 286 -4.52 9.78 14.30
C ARG A 286 -5.16 9.14 13.07
N VAL A 287 -4.71 7.93 12.74
CA VAL A 287 -5.20 7.13 11.63
C VAL A 287 -5.75 5.81 12.17
N VAL A 288 -6.98 5.47 11.79
CA VAL A 288 -7.64 4.22 12.16
C VAL A 288 -7.98 3.43 10.91
N VAL A 289 -7.57 2.17 10.86
CA VAL A 289 -7.98 1.23 9.81
C VAL A 289 -9.10 0.36 10.38
N LEU A 290 -10.26 0.40 9.75
CA LEU A 290 -11.38 -0.49 10.04
C LEU A 290 -11.37 -1.63 9.01
N ASP A 291 -10.81 -2.76 9.41
CA ASP A 291 -10.48 -3.88 8.54
C ASP A 291 -11.32 -5.12 8.83
N GLY A 292 -11.38 -6.04 7.87
CA GLY A 292 -11.92 -7.39 8.07
C GLY A 292 -10.79 -8.41 8.16
N ASP A 293 -11.01 -9.49 8.89
CA ASP A 293 -10.09 -10.64 8.94
C ASP A 293 -9.71 -11.15 7.54
N GLY A 294 -10.70 -11.33 6.64
CA GLY A 294 -10.48 -11.77 5.26
C GLY A 294 -9.70 -10.75 4.42
N ASN A 295 -9.88 -9.44 4.65
CA ASN A 295 -9.07 -8.42 4.01
C ASN A 295 -7.62 -8.55 4.46
N LEU A 296 -7.39 -8.54 5.78
CA LEU A 296 -6.05 -8.56 6.33
C LEU A 296 -5.30 -9.83 5.89
N LEU A 297 -5.98 -10.98 5.86
CA LEU A 297 -5.39 -12.24 5.39
C LEU A 297 -4.90 -12.18 3.93
N MET A 298 -5.56 -11.44 3.05
CA MET A 298 -5.09 -11.29 1.66
C MET A 298 -3.75 -10.56 1.55
N ASN A 299 -3.41 -9.73 2.53
CA ASN A 299 -2.16 -8.99 2.54
C ASN A 299 -1.50 -8.97 3.91
N LEU A 300 -1.40 -10.14 4.54
CA LEU A 300 -0.96 -10.30 5.93
C LEU A 300 0.44 -9.73 6.19
N GLY A 301 1.31 -9.70 5.18
CA GLY A 301 2.67 -9.18 5.30
C GLY A 301 2.74 -7.70 5.69
N VAL A 302 1.69 -6.92 5.44
CA VAL A 302 1.60 -5.51 5.87
C VAL A 302 1.72 -5.35 7.39
N VAL A 303 1.35 -6.37 8.17
CA VAL A 303 1.52 -6.40 9.63
C VAL A 303 3.01 -6.26 10.00
N ALA A 304 3.91 -6.88 9.23
CA ALA A 304 5.35 -6.73 9.43
C ALA A 304 5.83 -5.30 9.08
N ASN A 305 5.30 -4.70 8.01
CA ASN A 305 5.64 -3.31 7.65
C ASN A 305 5.15 -2.30 8.70
N VAL A 306 3.92 -2.44 9.21
CA VAL A 306 3.42 -1.57 10.28
C VAL A 306 4.28 -1.71 11.54
N ALA A 307 4.60 -2.95 11.94
CA ALA A 307 5.38 -3.18 13.14
C ALA A 307 6.84 -2.70 13.01
N SER A 308 7.45 -2.82 11.83
CA SER A 308 8.83 -2.37 11.62
C SER A 308 8.96 -0.85 11.55
N LEU A 309 7.99 -0.16 10.93
CA LEU A 309 7.98 1.30 10.80
C LEU A 309 7.41 1.99 12.05
N ALA A 310 6.63 1.26 12.85
CA ALA A 310 6.08 1.68 14.13
C ALA A 310 5.46 3.10 14.15
N PRO A 311 4.53 3.45 13.23
CA PRO A 311 3.91 4.77 13.22
C PRO A 311 3.12 5.00 14.54
N PRO A 312 3.45 6.04 15.34
CA PRO A 312 2.86 6.24 16.66
C PRO A 312 1.38 6.64 16.60
N ASN A 313 0.89 7.03 15.44
CA ASN A 313 -0.45 7.53 15.20
C ASN A 313 -1.41 6.51 14.57
N LEU A 314 -1.01 5.25 14.40
CA LEU A 314 -1.84 4.23 13.73
C LEU A 314 -2.52 3.26 14.71
N LEU A 315 -3.82 3.02 14.49
CA LEU A 315 -4.62 1.96 15.10
C LEU A 315 -5.24 1.09 14.01
N HIS A 316 -4.97 -0.22 14.05
CA HIS A 316 -5.55 -1.21 13.13
C HIS A 316 -6.60 -2.03 13.87
N VAL A 317 -7.88 -1.79 13.56
CA VAL A 317 -9.02 -2.52 14.10
C VAL A 317 -9.43 -3.59 13.09
N VAL A 318 -9.49 -4.84 13.53
CA VAL A 318 -9.84 -5.98 12.67
C VAL A 318 -11.09 -6.67 13.20
N PHE A 319 -12.16 -6.63 12.42
CA PHE A 319 -13.38 -7.36 12.72
C PHE A 319 -13.25 -8.79 12.23
N ASP A 320 -13.23 -9.73 13.16
CA ASP A 320 -13.05 -11.16 12.92
C ASP A 320 -14.38 -11.90 13.10
N ASN A 321 -15.05 -12.14 11.96
CA ASN A 321 -16.23 -12.99 11.84
C ASN A 321 -15.92 -14.37 11.24
N GLU A 322 -14.65 -14.69 10.99
CA GLU A 322 -14.15 -15.94 10.39
C GLU A 322 -14.71 -16.28 9.00
N VAL A 323 -15.31 -15.32 8.30
CA VAL A 323 -15.96 -15.55 7.02
C VAL A 323 -15.86 -14.36 6.07
N TYR A 324 -15.76 -14.64 4.77
CA TYR A 324 -15.92 -13.66 3.71
C TYR A 324 -17.42 -13.32 3.53
N GLY A 325 -17.94 -12.46 4.41
CA GLY A 325 -19.38 -12.13 4.42
C GLY A 325 -19.90 -11.66 3.07
N SER A 326 -19.20 -10.68 2.48
CA SER A 326 -19.60 -10.03 1.22
C SER A 326 -19.75 -10.96 0.01
N THR A 327 -19.23 -12.19 0.08
CA THR A 327 -19.28 -13.18 -1.00
C THR A 327 -20.15 -14.40 -0.68
N GLY A 328 -20.81 -14.43 0.48
CA GLY A 328 -21.69 -15.54 0.90
C GLY A 328 -21.13 -16.38 2.04
N ASN A 329 -20.39 -15.78 2.98
CA ASN A 329 -19.91 -16.41 4.21
C ASN A 329 -18.99 -17.63 4.02
N GLN A 330 -18.16 -17.65 2.98
CA GLN A 330 -17.11 -18.66 2.87
C GLN A 330 -16.13 -18.52 4.04
N ARG A 331 -15.69 -19.63 4.63
CA ARG A 331 -14.76 -19.61 5.78
C ARG A 331 -13.45 -18.92 5.43
N SER A 332 -12.98 -18.05 6.31
CA SER A 332 -11.65 -17.47 6.26
C SER A 332 -10.65 -18.31 7.07
N ALA A 333 -9.35 -18.05 6.89
CA ALA A 333 -8.32 -18.71 7.70
C ALA A 333 -8.30 -18.22 9.16
N ALA A 334 -9.04 -17.17 9.51
CA ALA A 334 -9.12 -16.63 10.87
C ALA A 334 -9.81 -17.59 11.85
N ALA A 335 -10.65 -18.51 11.35
CA ALA A 335 -11.22 -19.61 12.14
C ALA A 335 -10.17 -20.47 12.87
N ALA A 336 -8.97 -20.56 12.31
CA ALA A 336 -7.85 -21.31 12.90
C ALA A 336 -6.70 -20.40 13.37
N THR A 337 -6.80 -19.09 13.13
CA THR A 337 -5.66 -18.17 13.22
C THR A 337 -6.02 -16.92 14.01
N ARG A 338 -5.35 -16.73 15.16
CA ARG A 338 -5.49 -15.52 15.98
C ARG A 338 -4.64 -14.37 15.43
N LEU A 339 -5.28 -13.48 14.67
CA LEU A 339 -4.61 -12.35 14.01
C LEU A 339 -3.99 -11.35 15.00
N ASP A 340 -4.56 -11.19 16.20
CA ASP A 340 -3.96 -10.42 17.29
C ASP A 340 -2.61 -11.02 17.73
N ARG A 341 -2.51 -12.35 17.82
CA ARG A 341 -1.24 -13.02 18.17
C ARG A 341 -0.20 -12.84 17.07
N ILE A 342 -0.61 -12.81 15.81
CA ILE A 342 0.28 -12.48 14.69
C ILE A 342 0.77 -11.03 14.79
N ALA A 343 -0.12 -10.08 15.07
CA ALA A 343 0.26 -8.68 15.27
C ALA A 343 1.21 -8.49 16.46
N ALA A 344 1.00 -9.21 17.56
CA ALA A 344 1.88 -9.21 18.72
C ALA A 344 3.26 -9.82 18.40
N ALA A 345 3.30 -10.93 17.65
CA ALA A 345 4.55 -11.56 17.23
C ALA A 345 5.32 -10.71 16.20
N ALA A 346 4.60 -10.05 15.28
CA ALA A 346 5.18 -9.04 14.39
C ALA A 346 5.68 -7.82 15.17
N GLY A 347 5.10 -7.57 16.35
CA GLY A 347 5.46 -6.65 17.42
C GLY A 347 4.96 -5.23 17.23
N TYR A 348 3.65 -5.13 16.98
CA TYR A 348 2.85 -3.96 17.34
C TYR A 348 3.09 -3.58 18.80
N ARG A 349 3.05 -2.28 19.10
CA ARG A 349 3.35 -1.78 20.46
C ARG A 349 2.29 -2.21 21.46
N THR A 350 1.03 -2.18 21.07
CA THR A 350 -0.07 -2.64 21.91
C THR A 350 -1.03 -3.47 21.07
N VAL A 351 -1.45 -4.59 21.64
CA VAL A 351 -2.40 -5.51 21.03
C VAL A 351 -3.47 -5.82 22.05
N ALA A 352 -4.73 -5.74 21.64
CA ALA A 352 -5.86 -6.19 22.43
C ALA A 352 -6.83 -7.00 21.57
N ALA A 353 -7.60 -7.87 22.23
CA ALA A 353 -8.70 -8.57 21.60
C ALA A 353 -9.94 -8.46 22.50
N VAL A 354 -11.08 -8.11 21.91
CA VAL A 354 -12.34 -7.84 22.61
C VAL A 354 -13.51 -8.48 21.88
N ASP A 355 -14.64 -8.70 22.56
CA ASP A 355 -15.81 -9.36 21.99
C ASP A 355 -17.16 -8.71 22.34
N ASP A 356 -17.13 -7.49 22.92
CA ASP A 356 -18.30 -6.68 23.24
C ASP A 356 -18.10 -5.20 22.88
N ALA A 357 -19.22 -4.48 22.68
CA ALA A 357 -19.21 -3.11 22.17
C ALA A 357 -18.61 -2.09 23.16
N ALA A 358 -18.79 -2.27 24.46
CA ALA A 358 -18.26 -1.36 25.46
C ALA A 358 -16.73 -1.46 25.53
N ALA A 359 -16.21 -2.69 25.45
CA ALA A 359 -14.78 -2.96 25.37
C ALA A 359 -14.15 -2.42 24.08
N VAL A 360 -14.85 -2.50 22.93
CA VAL A 360 -14.39 -1.85 21.68
C VAL A 360 -14.20 -0.36 21.88
N ALA A 361 -15.23 0.34 22.36
CA ALA A 361 -15.17 1.79 22.53
C ALA A 361 -14.09 2.21 23.55
N ALA A 362 -13.94 1.44 24.64
CA ALA A 362 -12.91 1.68 25.66
C ALA A 362 -11.48 1.45 25.10
N ALA A 363 -11.27 0.39 24.33
CA ALA A 363 -9.99 0.10 23.71
C ALA A 363 -9.59 1.17 22.69
N VAL A 364 -10.52 1.59 21.82
CA VAL A 364 -10.28 2.66 20.84
C VAL A 364 -9.88 3.97 21.54
N ARG A 365 -10.63 4.41 22.56
CA ARG A 365 -10.27 5.63 23.32
C ARG A 365 -8.88 5.54 23.94
N THR A 366 -8.58 4.40 24.57
CA THR A 366 -7.29 4.18 25.24
C THR A 366 -6.13 4.20 24.23
N MET A 367 -6.28 3.50 23.11
CA MET A 367 -5.26 3.41 22.06
C MET A 367 -5.05 4.76 21.37
N LEU A 368 -6.10 5.54 21.11
CA LEU A 368 -5.97 6.87 20.50
C LEU A 368 -5.30 7.91 21.43
N ALA A 369 -5.32 7.68 22.75
CA ALA A 369 -4.67 8.53 23.74
C ALA A 369 -3.16 8.21 23.95
N ALA A 370 -2.66 7.14 23.33
CA ALA A 370 -1.26 6.69 23.48
C ALA A 370 -0.58 6.52 22.12
N ASP A 371 0.75 6.52 22.11
CA ASP A 371 1.52 6.22 20.91
C ASP A 371 1.42 4.73 20.56
N GLY A 372 1.20 4.43 19.28
CA GLY A 372 1.09 3.10 18.71
C GLY A 372 2.38 2.59 18.02
N PRO A 373 2.28 1.70 17.03
CA PRO A 373 1.04 1.24 16.39
C PRO A 373 0.26 0.26 17.27
N HIS A 374 -1.05 0.38 17.23
CA HIS A 374 -1.99 -0.43 18.01
C HIS A 374 -2.73 -1.42 17.10
N PHE A 375 -2.99 -2.62 17.62
CA PHE A 375 -3.83 -3.62 16.96
C PHE A 375 -4.99 -4.02 17.88
N LEU A 376 -6.22 -3.93 17.37
CA LEU A 376 -7.43 -4.32 18.08
C LEU A 376 -8.18 -5.37 17.27
N LEU A 377 -8.15 -6.63 17.73
CA LEU A 377 -9.03 -7.66 17.19
C LEU A 377 -10.40 -7.56 17.87
N VAL A 378 -11.46 -7.51 17.06
CA VAL A 378 -12.83 -7.51 17.56
C VAL A 378 -13.54 -8.75 17.06
N LYS A 379 -13.88 -9.66 17.98
CA LYS A 379 -14.60 -10.87 17.63
C LYS A 379 -16.08 -10.56 17.42
N VAL A 380 -16.60 -10.88 16.24
CA VAL A 380 -17.95 -10.52 15.82
C VAL A 380 -18.68 -11.71 15.20
N THR A 381 -20.01 -11.66 15.16
CA THR A 381 -20.84 -12.65 14.48
C THR A 381 -20.71 -12.53 12.95
N PRO A 382 -21.04 -13.58 12.18
CA PRO A 382 -21.11 -13.51 10.72
C PRO A 382 -22.35 -12.77 10.21
N GLU A 383 -23.14 -12.15 11.09
CA GLU A 383 -24.33 -11.40 10.73
C GLU A 383 -23.98 -10.17 9.89
N GLU A 384 -24.81 -9.89 8.89
CA GLU A 384 -24.67 -8.75 8.00
C GLU A 384 -25.82 -7.78 8.22
N ALA A 385 -25.50 -6.50 8.39
CA ALA A 385 -26.53 -5.48 8.47
C ALA A 385 -27.24 -5.30 7.10
N PRO A 386 -28.54 -5.01 7.08
CA PRO A 386 -29.30 -4.74 5.86
C PRO A 386 -28.97 -3.34 5.30
N VAL A 387 -27.73 -3.12 4.88
CA VAL A 387 -27.20 -1.82 4.41
C VAL A 387 -26.87 -1.85 2.92
N GLY A 388 -27.07 -0.70 2.26
CA GLY A 388 -26.74 -0.49 0.85
C GLY A 388 -25.24 -0.36 0.57
N ARG A 389 -24.90 -0.15 -0.71
CA ARG A 389 -23.52 0.25 -1.09
C ARG A 389 -23.26 1.69 -0.65
N VAL A 390 -22.00 2.05 -0.49
CA VAL A 390 -21.57 3.43 -0.27
C VAL A 390 -22.08 4.30 -1.44
N PRO A 391 -22.84 5.38 -1.19
CA PRO A 391 -23.55 6.12 -2.24
C PRO A 391 -22.68 7.18 -2.95
N HIS A 392 -21.38 7.23 -2.64
CA HIS A 392 -20.44 8.23 -3.15
C HIS A 392 -19.64 7.68 -4.33
N ALA A 393 -19.43 8.51 -5.35
CA ALA A 393 -18.49 8.21 -6.42
C ALA A 393 -17.04 8.11 -5.88
N PRO A 394 -16.17 7.26 -6.45
CA PRO A 394 -14.78 7.12 -6.00
C PRO A 394 -14.01 8.45 -5.90
N GLU A 395 -14.13 9.32 -6.90
CA GLU A 395 -13.46 10.62 -6.93
C GLU A 395 -14.01 11.56 -5.85
N ALA A 396 -15.31 11.51 -5.59
CA ALA A 396 -15.92 12.27 -4.52
C ALA A 396 -15.41 11.82 -3.14
N LEU A 397 -15.25 10.49 -2.93
CA LEU A 397 -14.63 9.93 -1.73
C LEU A 397 -13.17 10.36 -1.56
N ARG A 398 -12.39 10.31 -2.65
CA ARG A 398 -11.00 10.79 -2.69
C ARG A 398 -10.92 12.25 -2.27
N ASP A 399 -11.69 13.12 -2.91
CA ASP A 399 -11.54 14.57 -2.78
C ASP A 399 -12.00 15.07 -1.40
N ARG A 400 -13.14 14.58 -0.91
CA ARG A 400 -13.64 14.93 0.42
C ARG A 400 -12.69 14.47 1.53
N PHE A 401 -12.14 13.26 1.40
CA PHE A 401 -11.24 12.70 2.41
C PHE A 401 -9.91 13.44 2.41
N ARG A 402 -9.35 13.69 1.23
CA ARG A 402 -8.11 14.47 1.11
C ARG A 402 -8.27 15.86 1.70
N ALA A 403 -9.40 16.54 1.45
CA ALA A 403 -9.68 17.84 2.07
C ALA A 403 -9.68 17.74 3.61
N ALA A 404 -10.31 16.72 4.18
CA ALA A 404 -10.36 16.51 5.63
C ALA A 404 -9.01 16.07 6.25
N ALA A 405 -8.20 15.32 5.51
CA ALA A 405 -6.85 14.90 5.92
C ALA A 405 -5.85 16.07 5.95
N LEU A 406 -6.05 17.04 5.06
CA LEU A 406 -5.23 18.25 4.95
C LEU A 406 -5.74 19.42 5.80
N ALA A 407 -7.03 19.41 6.18
CA ALA A 407 -7.54 20.30 7.20
C ALA A 407 -6.90 19.95 8.56
N ARG A 408 -6.53 20.98 9.33
CA ARG A 408 -5.76 20.94 10.59
C ARG A 408 -4.24 20.96 10.38
#